data_AF-W8YEJ6-F1
#
_entry.id   AF-W8YEJ6-F1
#
_cell.length_a   1.000
_cell.length_b   1.000
_cell.length_c   1.000
_cell.angle_alpha   90.00
_cell.angle_beta   90.00
_cell.angle_gamma   90.00
#
_symmetry.space_group_name_H-M   'P 1'
#
loop_
_entity.id
_entity.type
_entity.pdbx_description
1 polymer ?
#
loop_
_entity_poly.entity_id
_entity_poly.type
_entity_poly.pdbx_seq_one_letter_code
_entity_poly.pdbx_strand_id
1 'polypeptide(L)'
;MTKQLSFLPKIDRTATQEELEGVLESVRIHRQFGMMRKEMKVTPSYEVREHGPTHTVGKPLEDVAMANIQQSKREEWLERMSVRIDQFLNRLGNGRAGSIQRDIIYKRYLEEEDVCDYMV
;
A
#
# COMPACT_ATOMS: atom_id res chain seq x y z
N MET A 1 12.74 33.88 -2.59
CA MET A 1 11.61 32.94 -2.68
C MET A 1 11.04 32.99 -4.09
N THR A 2 11.14 31.90 -4.84
CA THR A 2 10.66 31.82 -6.23
C THR A 2 9.12 31.81 -6.24
N LYS A 3 8.52 32.86 -6.79
CA LYS A 3 7.06 33.06 -6.85
C LYS A 3 6.51 32.17 -7.97
N GLN A 4 5.73 31.15 -7.60
CA GLN A 4 5.13 30.21 -8.56
C GLN A 4 4.03 30.93 -9.36
N LEU A 5 4.24 31.06 -10.68
CA LEU A 5 3.26 31.58 -11.62
C LEU A 5 2.32 30.44 -12.04
N SER A 6 1.26 30.19 -11.27
CA SER A 6 0.19 29.29 -11.73
C SER A 6 -1.15 29.68 -11.13
N PHE A 7 -2.21 29.64 -11.94
CA PHE A 7 -3.62 29.86 -11.61
C PHE A 7 -4.17 28.95 -10.50
N LEU A 8 -3.40 27.95 -10.06
CA LEU A 8 -3.78 26.97 -9.06
C LEU A 8 -3.42 27.42 -7.63
N PRO A 9 -4.22 27.01 -6.63
CA PRO A 9 -3.90 27.26 -5.23
C PRO A 9 -2.53 26.66 -4.85
N LYS A 10 -1.89 27.27 -3.85
CA LYS A 10 -0.57 26.85 -3.36
C LYS A 10 -0.65 25.40 -2.89
N ILE A 11 0.17 24.55 -3.48
CA ILE A 11 0.29 23.13 -3.08
C ILE A 11 0.93 23.06 -1.69
N ASP A 12 0.30 22.34 -0.80
CA ASP A 12 0.89 21.94 0.47
C ASP A 12 1.95 20.87 0.21
N ARG A 13 3.21 21.30 0.21
CA ARG A 13 4.35 20.42 -0.11
C ARG A 13 4.50 19.29 0.91
N THR A 14 4.23 19.56 2.18
CA THR A 14 4.39 18.58 3.25
C THR A 14 3.33 17.50 3.15
N ALA A 15 2.06 17.89 2.96
CA ALA A 15 0.98 16.93 2.78
C ALA A 15 1.18 16.08 1.51
N THR A 16 1.59 16.70 0.40
CA THR A 16 1.86 15.93 -0.84
C THR A 16 3.04 14.98 -0.71
N GLN A 17 4.06 15.34 0.10
CA GLN A 17 5.21 14.47 0.31
C GLN A 17 4.78 13.25 1.12
N GLU A 18 4.05 13.45 2.22
CA GLU A 18 3.55 12.37 3.06
C GLU A 18 2.66 11.39 2.27
N GLU A 19 1.73 11.91 1.46
CA GLU A 19 0.91 11.08 0.59
C GLU A 19 1.75 10.28 -0.42
N LEU A 20 2.76 10.90 -1.03
CA LEU A 20 3.62 10.25 -2.01
C LEU A 20 4.47 9.16 -1.37
N GLU A 21 5.03 9.42 -0.19
CA GLU A 21 5.80 8.44 0.59
C GLU A 21 4.92 7.23 0.95
N GLY A 22 3.68 7.45 1.40
CA GLY A 22 2.74 6.36 1.70
C GLY A 22 2.35 5.53 0.47
N VAL A 23 2.28 6.15 -0.72
CA VAL A 23 2.05 5.42 -1.98
C VAL A 23 3.27 4.57 -2.35
N LEU A 24 4.48 5.12 -2.25
CA LEU A 24 5.71 4.38 -2.55
C LEU A 24 5.87 3.19 -1.59
N GLU A 25 5.62 3.38 -0.30
CA GLU A 25 5.64 2.32 0.71
C GLU A 25 4.60 1.23 0.41
N SER A 26 3.36 1.62 0.08
CA SER A 26 2.31 0.66 -0.30
C SER A 26 2.73 -0.20 -1.50
N VAL A 27 3.40 0.41 -2.48
CA VAL A 27 3.91 -0.31 -3.66
C VAL A 27 5.09 -1.20 -3.31
N ARG A 28 6.00 -0.75 -2.43
CA ARG A 28 7.11 -1.56 -1.91
C ARG A 28 6.59 -2.83 -1.23
N ILE A 29 5.68 -2.68 -0.27
CA ILE A 29 5.05 -3.80 0.45
C ILE A 29 4.38 -4.76 -0.53
N HIS A 30 3.66 -4.23 -1.52
CA HIS A 30 3.01 -5.05 -2.53
C HIS A 30 3.99 -5.84 -3.40
N ARG A 31 5.15 -5.26 -3.76
CA ARG A 31 6.21 -5.96 -4.51
C ARG A 31 6.84 -7.10 -3.70
N GLN A 32 7.05 -6.88 -2.40
CA GLN A 32 7.70 -7.84 -1.52
C GLN A 32 6.79 -9.00 -1.12
N PHE A 33 5.60 -8.70 -0.61
CA PHE A 33 4.69 -9.71 -0.04
C PHE A 33 3.67 -10.24 -1.05
N GLY A 34 3.49 -9.55 -2.18
CA GLY A 34 2.42 -9.86 -3.11
C GLY A 34 1.06 -9.71 -2.46
N MET A 35 0.12 -10.58 -2.85
CA MET A 35 -1.24 -10.54 -2.34
C MET A 35 -1.45 -11.51 -1.17
N MET A 36 -1.93 -10.99 -0.04
CA MET A 36 -2.44 -11.81 1.07
C MET A 36 -3.97 -11.79 1.09
N ARG A 37 -4.59 -12.89 0.65
CA ARG A 37 -6.03 -13.12 0.76
C ARG A 37 -6.39 -13.40 2.22
N LYS A 38 -7.54 -12.90 2.68
CA LYS A 38 -8.10 -13.34 3.96
C LYS A 38 -8.65 -14.75 3.80
N GLU A 39 -8.21 -15.65 4.67
CA GLU A 39 -8.74 -16.99 4.78
C GLU A 39 -9.92 -17.04 5.76
N MET A 40 -10.81 -17.99 5.53
CA MET A 40 -11.96 -18.20 6.42
C MET A 40 -11.49 -18.84 7.72
N LYS A 41 -11.68 -18.13 8.84
CA LYS A 41 -11.43 -18.69 10.17
C LYS A 41 -12.75 -19.14 10.79
N VAL A 42 -12.90 -20.45 10.97
CA VAL A 42 -14.04 -21.07 11.67
C VAL A 42 -13.52 -21.68 12.98
N THR A 43 -13.00 -20.83 13.86
CA THR A 43 -12.61 -21.28 15.21
C THR A 43 -13.74 -20.94 16.17
N PRO A 44 -14.49 -21.93 16.68
CA PRO A 44 -15.51 -21.68 17.70
C PRO A 44 -14.84 -21.26 19.01
N SER A 45 -15.49 -20.39 19.78
CA SER A 45 -15.07 -20.08 21.15
C SER A 45 -15.36 -21.28 22.05
N TYR A 46 -14.42 -21.66 22.91
CA TYR A 46 -14.60 -22.74 23.89
C TYR A 46 -15.41 -22.32 25.14
N GLU A 47 -15.79 -21.05 25.23
CA GLU A 47 -16.59 -20.54 26.35
C GLU A 47 -18.05 -20.99 26.24
N VAL A 48 -18.59 -21.48 27.35
CA VAL A 48 -20.01 -21.86 27.46
C VAL A 48 -20.85 -20.58 27.39
N ARG A 49 -21.68 -20.47 26.35
CA ARG A 49 -22.68 -19.41 26.22
C ARG A 49 -24.05 -19.97 26.53
N GLU A 50 -24.54 -19.72 27.74
CA GLU A 50 -25.81 -20.29 28.20
C GLU A 50 -27.03 -19.74 27.45
N HIS A 51 -26.99 -18.48 26.99
CA HIS A 51 -28.12 -17.80 26.33
C HIS A 51 -27.63 -16.90 25.18
N GLY A 52 -27.32 -17.50 24.02
CA GLY A 52 -26.97 -16.74 22.82
C GLY A 52 -28.21 -16.29 22.02
N PRO A 53 -28.18 -15.15 21.31
CA PRO A 53 -29.26 -14.76 20.40
C PRO A 53 -29.44 -15.82 19.30
N THR A 54 -30.52 -16.60 19.39
CA THR A 54 -30.80 -17.73 18.48
C THR A 54 -31.18 -17.29 17.06
N HIS A 55 -31.52 -16.01 16.88
CA HIS A 55 -31.96 -15.45 15.60
C HIS A 55 -30.82 -14.91 14.73
N THR A 56 -29.58 -14.94 15.22
CA THR A 56 -28.41 -14.41 14.49
C THR A 56 -27.38 -15.51 14.28
N VAL A 57 -27.13 -15.85 13.01
CA VAL A 57 -26.04 -16.74 12.62
C VAL A 57 -24.86 -15.90 12.11
N GLY A 58 -23.64 -16.29 12.49
CA GLY A 58 -22.43 -15.69 11.93
C GLY A 58 -22.31 -16.03 10.44
N LYS A 59 -21.83 -15.07 9.64
CA LYS A 59 -21.65 -15.24 8.20
C LYS A 59 -20.18 -15.08 7.77
N PRO A 60 -19.25 -15.86 8.35
CA PRO A 60 -17.82 -15.68 8.14
C PRO A 60 -17.42 -15.79 6.66
N LEU A 61 -18.13 -16.61 5.87
CA LEU A 61 -17.89 -16.73 4.43
C LEU A 61 -18.19 -15.43 3.69
N GLU A 62 -19.34 -14.80 3.94
CA GLU A 62 -19.76 -13.56 3.27
C GLU A 62 -18.79 -12.42 3.62
N ASP A 63 -18.43 -12.30 4.90
CA ASP A 63 -17.51 -11.26 5.39
C ASP A 63 -16.12 -11.38 4.75
N VAL A 64 -15.58 -12.60 4.68
CA VAL A 64 -14.29 -12.89 4.06
C VAL A 64 -14.34 -12.66 2.55
N ALA A 65 -15.41 -13.10 1.89
CA ALA A 65 -15.58 -12.88 0.45
C ALA A 65 -15.62 -11.38 0.11
N MET A 66 -16.38 -10.58 0.86
CA MET A 66 -16.46 -9.14 0.67
C MET A 66 -15.11 -8.45 0.90
N ALA A 67 -14.38 -8.83 1.96
CA ALA A 67 -13.06 -8.29 2.22
C ALA A 67 -12.05 -8.62 1.09
N ASN A 68 -12.08 -9.85 0.57
CA ASN A 68 -11.22 -10.28 -0.53
C ASN A 68 -11.53 -9.55 -1.84
N ILE A 69 -12.80 -9.27 -2.13
CA ILE A 69 -13.20 -8.48 -3.32
C ILE A 69 -12.71 -7.03 -3.22
N GLN A 70 -12.83 -6.41 -2.04
CA GLN A 70 -12.32 -5.06 -1.82
C GLN A 70 -10.80 -5.01 -1.96
N GLN A 71 -10.10 -6.02 -1.44
CA GLN A 71 -8.64 -6.16 -1.61
C GLN A 71 -8.25 -6.30 -3.09
N SER A 72 -8.99 -7.06 -3.90
CA SER A 72 -8.70 -7.17 -5.35
C SER A 72 -8.72 -5.80 -6.06
N LYS A 73 -9.63 -4.89 -5.70
CA LYS A 73 -9.66 -3.54 -6.30
C LYS A 73 -8.45 -2.72 -5.92
N ARG A 74 -8.00 -2.83 -4.67
CA ARG A 74 -6.79 -2.16 -4.18
C ARG A 74 -5.55 -2.72 -4.87
N GLU A 75 -5.52 -4.03 -5.09
CA GLU A 75 -4.45 -4.74 -5.81
C GLU A 75 -4.32 -4.24 -7.26
N GLU A 76 -5.40 -4.22 -8.03
CA GLU A 76 -5.36 -3.69 -9.40
C GLU A 76 -4.82 -2.25 -9.45
N TRP A 77 -5.15 -1.44 -8.45
CA TRP A 77 -4.62 -0.09 -8.32
C TRP A 77 -3.12 -0.08 -8.01
N LEU A 78 -2.65 -0.94 -7.09
CA LEU A 78 -1.24 -1.06 -6.72
C LEU A 78 -0.39 -1.56 -7.88
N GLU A 79 -0.87 -2.54 -8.64
CA GLU A 79 -0.20 -3.06 -9.83
C GLU A 79 -0.03 -1.95 -10.88
N ARG A 80 -1.11 -1.22 -11.18
CA ARG A 80 -1.06 -0.06 -12.09
C ARG A 80 -0.12 1.02 -11.57
N MET A 81 -0.11 1.28 -10.27
CA MET A 81 0.76 2.29 -9.67
C MET A 81 2.23 1.89 -9.76
N SER A 82 2.54 0.62 -9.50
CA SER A 82 3.89 0.06 -9.66
C SER A 82 4.43 0.31 -11.06
N VAL A 83 3.65 0.00 -12.10
CA VAL A 83 4.04 0.25 -13.50
C VAL A 83 4.25 1.74 -13.78
N ARG A 84 3.41 2.62 -13.23
CA ARG A 84 3.56 4.08 -13.41
C ARG A 84 4.82 4.61 -12.73
N ILE A 85 5.16 4.09 -11.56
CA ILE A 85 6.40 4.45 -10.85
C ILE A 85 7.61 4.06 -11.69
N ASP A 86 7.62 2.84 -12.26
CA ASP A 86 8.72 2.40 -13.12
C ASP A 86 8.84 3.28 -14.38
N GLN A 87 7.71 3.63 -15.00
CA GLN A 87 7.69 4.57 -16.13
C GLN A 87 8.23 5.95 -15.74
N PHE A 88 7.90 6.45 -14.54
CA PHE A 88 8.41 7.71 -14.03
C PHE A 88 9.93 7.65 -13.81
N LEU A 89 10.43 6.62 -13.13
CA LEU A 89 11.85 6.42 -12.87
C LEU A 89 12.66 6.35 -14.16
N ASN A 90 12.12 5.68 -15.18
CA ASN A 90 12.72 5.61 -16.52
C ASN A 90 12.77 6.98 -17.23
N ARG A 91 11.79 7.86 -16.96
CA ARG A 91 11.71 9.21 -17.55
C ARG A 91 12.66 10.22 -16.92
N LEU A 92 13.21 9.96 -15.72
CA LEU A 92 14.24 10.82 -15.11
C LEU A 92 15.52 10.91 -15.97
N GLY A 93 15.67 10.00 -16.94
CA GLY A 93 16.76 10.01 -17.90
C GLY A 93 18.07 9.47 -17.34
N ASN A 94 19.07 9.38 -18.20
CA ASN A 94 20.38 8.78 -17.89
C ASN A 94 21.48 9.82 -17.61
N GLY A 95 21.12 11.12 -17.54
CA GLY A 95 22.04 12.16 -17.09
C GLY A 95 22.41 11.99 -15.62
N ARG A 96 23.52 12.60 -15.18
CA ARG A 96 24.01 12.50 -13.80
C ARG A 96 22.95 12.87 -12.75
N ALA A 97 22.22 13.97 -12.97
CA ALA A 97 21.17 14.40 -12.05
C ALA A 97 19.99 13.42 -11.98
N GLY A 98 19.56 12.90 -13.14
CA GLY A 98 18.45 11.94 -13.23
C GLY A 98 18.80 10.58 -12.62
N SER A 99 20.02 10.09 -12.85
CA SER A 99 20.54 8.88 -12.21
C SER A 99 20.60 9.03 -10.69
N ILE A 100 21.11 10.15 -10.17
CA ILE A 100 21.17 10.40 -8.72
C ILE A 100 19.75 10.44 -8.13
N GLN A 101 18.80 11.12 -8.78
CA GLN A 101 17.41 11.17 -8.30
C GLN A 101 16.76 9.80 -8.27
N ARG A 102 16.98 8.98 -9.31
CA ARG A 102 16.48 7.62 -9.38
C ARG A 102 17.03 6.75 -8.25
N ASP A 103 18.34 6.83 -8.03
CA ASP A 103 19.02 6.10 -6.95
C ASP A 103 18.51 6.51 -5.57
N ILE A 104 18.32 7.82 -5.33
CA ILE A 104 17.79 8.32 -4.06
C ILE A 104 16.38 7.75 -3.81
N ILE A 105 15.51 7.80 -4.82
CA ILE A 105 14.14 7.28 -4.69
C ILE A 105 14.16 5.78 -4.44
N TYR A 106 14.97 5.05 -5.21
CA TYR A 106 15.06 3.60 -5.11
C TYR A 106 15.53 3.18 -3.71
N LYS A 107 16.70 3.67 -3.28
CA LYS A 107 17.30 3.30 -1.98
C LYS A 107 16.47 3.73 -0.79
N ARG A 108 15.77 4.87 -0.89
CA ARG A 108 15.03 5.42 0.24
C ARG A 108 13.65 4.80 0.42
N TYR A 109 12.99 4.41 -0.67
CA TYR A 109 11.56 4.06 -0.62
C TYR A 109 11.19 2.73 -1.29
N LEU A 110 12.04 2.17 -2.16
CA LEU A 110 11.69 0.99 -2.96
C LEU A 110 12.62 -0.20 -2.73
N GLU A 111 13.82 0.02 -2.20
CA GLU A 111 14.75 -1.04 -1.81
C GLU A 111 14.16 -1.85 -0.65
N GLU A 112 14.41 -3.16 -0.67
CA GLU A 112 13.94 -4.08 0.35
C GLU A 112 14.67 -3.79 1.67
N GLU A 113 13.93 -3.54 2.74
CA GLU A 113 14.51 -3.51 4.09
C GLU A 113 14.73 -4.95 4.53
N ASP A 114 15.97 -5.43 4.38
CA ASP A 114 16.39 -6.79 4.77
C ASP A 114 16.22 -7.10 6.27
N VAL A 115 15.95 -6.08 7.09
CA VAL A 115 15.77 -6.20 8.53
C VAL A 115 14.35 -5.81 8.88
N CYS A 116 13.51 -6.81 9.09
CA CYS A 116 12.26 -6.57 9.80
C CYS A 116 12.55 -6.45 11.30
N ASP A 117 11.87 -5.54 12.00
CA ASP A 117 12.03 -5.31 13.45
C ASP A 117 11.91 -6.59 14.32
N TYR A 118 11.27 -7.64 13.81
CA TYR A 118 11.13 -8.93 14.51
C TYR A 118 12.36 -9.85 14.41
N MET A 119 13.39 -9.48 13.63
CA MET A 119 14.63 -10.24 13.45
C MET A 119 15.79 -9.77 14.33
N VAL A 120 15.53 -8.90 15.32
CA VAL A 120 16.51 -8.34 16.29
C VAL A 120 16.21 -8.79 17.71
#